data_AF-A0A958AN61-F1
#
_entry.id   AF-A0A958AN61-F1
#
_cell.length_a   1.000
_cell.length_b   1.000
_cell.length_c   1.000
_cell.angle_alpha   90.00
_cell.angle_beta   90.00
_cell.angle_gamma   90.00
#
_symmetry.space_group_name_H-M   'P 1'
#
loop_
_entity.id
_entity.type
_entity.pdbx_description
1 polymer ?
#
loop_
_entity_poly.entity_id
_entity_poly.type
_entity_poly.pdbx_seq_one_letter_code
_entity_poly.pdbx_strand_id
1 'polypeptide(L)'
;MRRLNRVLLFFAALTLFTLLDTSPAQADEPVIFTDILSSPTGITTDAAGNVYVASLVGFQSRLTKFSPDGIVIWDITYTGGILSQPGKALVTDPNTGLIWNLWGDGKIYLVDPLTGNQTFLLDLRTLSLDTSEMQDIQIGPASQFAGQIIPNQTYYVDLALQQRNDGRLDVFVTANSSPSKLPYIFRVRLDSLGVVESAKVLLISIAGRTEFDNQMGGITTNGDLVFTTIYRGPPPNVPPELAQSYQIPISFSPDFPEDSSRFAIQLDGVGLNTRGMATDLNGNFFMTTGTIGNTLCGFTGREAMVVLPANLNVDNINFAPRFCGRVTAVPPGTVTINTRKVAVSPAGDFAYVTESPIAALQNRNYVWRFSFPNGVTFSTSAFPNQTYLPLLLK
;
A
#
# COMPACT_ATOMS: atom_id res chain seq x y z
N MET A 1 11.90 8.03 84.44
CA MET A 1 10.48 8.27 84.78
C MET A 1 9.88 9.23 83.76
N ARG A 2 8.72 8.84 83.18
CA ARG A 2 7.76 9.62 82.35
C ARG A 2 8.11 9.93 80.88
N ARG A 3 7.56 9.07 79.99
CA ARG A 3 6.48 9.33 78.98
C ARG A 3 6.72 10.41 77.90
N LEU A 4 6.28 10.32 76.64
CA LEU A 4 5.63 9.32 75.76
C LEU A 4 5.40 10.06 74.41
N ASN A 5 5.30 9.31 73.29
CA ASN A 5 4.56 9.59 72.04
C ASN A 5 5.27 9.98 70.71
N ARG A 6 5.33 8.96 69.83
CA ARG A 6 4.77 8.85 68.45
C ARG A 6 5.37 9.72 67.33
N VAL A 7 5.83 9.10 66.23
CA VAL A 7 5.07 8.91 64.97
C VAL A 7 5.92 8.12 63.92
N LEU A 8 5.31 7.02 63.44
CA LEU A 8 5.39 6.29 62.15
C LEU A 8 6.70 6.10 61.33
N LEU A 9 7.11 4.81 61.23
CA LEU A 9 7.06 3.91 60.05
C LEU A 9 7.21 4.43 58.59
N PHE A 10 7.93 3.61 57.82
CA PHE A 10 8.09 3.51 56.34
C PHE A 10 9.32 4.14 55.70
N PHE A 11 10.40 3.36 55.56
CA PHE A 11 11.28 3.47 54.39
C PHE A 11 11.14 2.18 53.57
N ALA A 12 10.41 2.31 52.47
CA ALA A 12 10.22 1.28 51.46
C ALA A 12 11.55 0.98 50.75
N ALA A 13 11.79 -0.29 50.47
CA ALA A 13 12.83 -0.75 49.56
C ALA A 13 12.59 -0.12 48.18
N LEU A 14 13.50 0.76 47.76
CA LEU A 14 13.53 1.31 46.42
C LEU A 14 14.11 0.25 45.47
N THR A 15 13.32 -0.77 45.14
CA THR A 15 13.58 -1.58 43.94
C THR A 15 13.36 -0.68 42.74
N LEU A 16 14.46 -0.28 42.10
CA LEU A 16 14.47 0.39 40.81
C LEU A 16 13.88 -0.59 39.78
N PHE A 17 12.55 -0.58 39.65
CA PHE A 17 11.86 -1.22 38.55
C PHE A 17 12.13 -0.34 37.32
N THR A 18 13.17 -0.67 36.56
CA THR A 18 13.24 -0.20 35.17
C THR A 18 12.03 -0.80 34.48
N LEU A 19 10.96 -0.02 34.35
CA LEU A 19 9.92 -0.30 33.37
C LEU A 19 10.65 -0.37 32.03
N LEU A 20 10.85 -1.59 31.53
CA LEU A 20 11.08 -1.79 30.11
C LEU A 20 9.89 -1.10 29.44
N ASP A 21 10.16 0.00 28.76
CA ASP A 21 9.17 0.70 27.97
C ASP A 21 8.73 -0.27 26.87
N THR A 22 7.61 -0.95 27.09
CA THR A 22 7.00 -1.86 26.12
C THR A 22 6.08 -1.09 25.17
N SER A 23 6.20 0.24 25.07
CA SER A 23 5.49 0.98 24.05
C SER A 23 5.95 0.53 22.66
N PRO A 24 5.03 0.35 21.70
CA PRO A 24 5.41 0.00 20.34
C PRO A 24 6.35 1.08 19.80
N ALA A 25 7.26 0.70 18.89
CA ALA A 25 8.07 1.65 18.15
C ALA A 25 7.16 2.69 17.49
N GLN A 26 7.07 3.86 18.10
CA GLN A 26 6.19 4.94 17.66
C GLN A 26 6.99 5.81 16.69
N ALA A 27 6.47 6.02 15.49
CA ALA A 27 7.02 7.06 14.62
C ALA A 27 6.88 8.42 15.32
N ASP A 28 7.82 9.32 15.10
CA ASP A 28 7.62 10.72 15.53
C ASP A 28 6.36 11.29 14.88
N GLU A 29 5.80 12.35 15.47
CA GLU A 29 4.69 13.09 14.87
C GLU A 29 5.00 13.46 13.41
N PRO A 30 4.10 13.18 12.46
CA PRO A 30 4.37 13.43 11.05
C PRO A 30 4.56 14.91 10.79
N VAL A 31 5.56 15.22 9.96
CA VAL A 31 5.85 16.60 9.53
C VAL A 31 5.41 16.80 8.08
N ILE A 32 5.00 18.03 7.73
CA ILE A 32 4.73 18.38 6.33
C ILE A 32 6.08 18.36 5.59
N PHE A 33 6.20 17.49 4.60
CA PHE A 33 7.32 17.46 3.67
C PHE A 33 7.16 18.51 2.58
N THR A 34 5.96 18.61 2.00
CA THR A 34 5.62 19.66 1.04
C THR A 34 4.10 19.85 0.94
N ASP A 35 3.64 21.05 0.59
CA ASP A 35 2.24 21.41 0.38
C ASP A 35 1.96 22.05 -1.01
N ILE A 36 2.95 22.04 -1.91
CA ILE A 36 2.89 22.75 -3.20
C ILE A 36 2.21 21.96 -4.32
N LEU A 37 1.71 20.76 -4.03
CA LEU A 37 1.21 19.80 -5.02
C LEU A 37 -0.30 19.91 -5.20
N SER A 38 -0.77 19.42 -6.36
CA SER A 38 -2.19 19.32 -6.69
C SER A 38 -2.58 17.86 -6.90
N SER A 39 -3.46 17.31 -6.05
CA SER A 39 -3.99 15.94 -6.19
C SER A 39 -2.89 14.90 -6.47
N PRO A 40 -1.95 14.65 -5.53
CA PRO A 40 -0.90 13.67 -5.72
C PRO A 40 -1.50 12.29 -6.03
N THR A 41 -0.88 11.57 -6.96
CA THR A 41 -1.36 10.26 -7.46
C THR A 41 -0.34 9.14 -7.40
N GLY A 42 0.95 9.49 -7.39
CA GLY A 42 2.06 8.54 -7.37
C GLY A 42 3.19 9.12 -6.53
N ILE A 43 3.91 8.26 -5.79
CA ILE A 43 5.11 8.65 -5.06
C ILE A 43 6.13 7.51 -5.07
N THR A 44 7.41 7.85 -5.21
CA THR A 44 8.53 6.90 -5.04
C THR A 44 9.77 7.65 -4.57
N THR A 45 10.82 6.92 -4.21
CA THR A 45 12.11 7.43 -3.74
C THR A 45 13.23 6.83 -4.58
N ASP A 46 14.34 7.57 -4.75
CA ASP A 46 15.57 7.00 -5.33
C ASP A 46 16.58 6.63 -4.25
N ALA A 47 17.67 5.94 -4.64
CA ALA A 47 18.75 5.54 -3.74
C ALA A 47 19.48 6.70 -3.04
N ALA A 48 19.35 7.94 -3.54
CA ALA A 48 19.90 9.14 -2.91
C ALA A 48 18.91 9.79 -1.91
N GLY A 49 17.73 9.19 -1.72
CA GLY A 49 16.68 9.70 -0.84
C GLY A 49 15.86 10.84 -1.45
N ASN A 50 16.02 11.13 -2.75
CA ASN A 50 15.15 12.09 -3.41
C ASN A 50 13.73 11.51 -3.50
N VAL A 51 12.74 12.39 -3.39
CA VAL A 51 11.32 12.02 -3.41
C VAL A 51 10.72 12.48 -4.73
N TYR A 52 10.02 11.58 -5.42
CA TYR A 52 9.36 11.85 -6.69
C TYR A 52 7.87 11.75 -6.50
N VAL A 53 7.15 12.83 -6.81
CA VAL A 53 5.71 12.87 -6.63
C VAL A 53 5.04 13.23 -7.94
N ALA A 54 4.18 12.33 -8.43
CA ALA A 54 3.24 12.63 -9.50
C ALA A 54 2.00 13.30 -8.92
N SER A 55 1.55 14.36 -9.58
CA SER A 55 0.42 15.17 -9.14
C SER A 55 -0.43 15.59 -10.33
N LEU A 56 -1.75 15.57 -10.18
CA LEU A 56 -2.68 15.90 -11.26
C LEU A 56 -3.15 17.35 -11.19
N VAL A 57 -2.92 18.08 -12.29
CA VAL A 57 -3.45 19.43 -12.52
C VAL A 57 -4.34 19.38 -13.75
N GLY A 58 -5.67 19.27 -13.53
CA GLY A 58 -6.62 19.01 -14.61
C GLY A 58 -6.39 17.65 -15.26
N PHE A 59 -6.04 17.63 -16.54
CA PHE A 59 -5.71 16.41 -17.30
C PHE A 59 -4.21 16.22 -17.54
N GLN A 60 -3.39 17.07 -16.93
CA GLN A 60 -1.94 17.00 -16.99
C GLN A 60 -1.40 16.39 -15.70
N SER A 61 -0.30 15.66 -15.82
CA SER A 61 0.41 15.14 -14.67
C SER A 61 1.75 15.84 -14.56
N ARG A 62 1.99 16.39 -13.38
CA ARG A 62 3.23 17.04 -13.00
C ARG A 62 4.02 16.07 -12.15
N LEU A 63 5.19 15.67 -12.63
CA LEU A 63 6.16 14.91 -11.86
C LEU A 63 7.20 15.87 -11.29
N THR A 64 7.23 15.96 -9.97
CA THR A 64 8.17 16.84 -9.26
C THR A 64 9.17 16.00 -8.49
N LYS A 65 10.46 16.28 -8.66
CA LYS A 65 11.55 15.72 -7.86
C LYS A 65 11.89 16.67 -6.73
N PHE A 66 11.99 16.14 -5.53
CA PHE A 66 12.41 16.83 -4.33
C PHE A 66 13.70 16.21 -3.80
N SER A 67 14.57 17.03 -3.24
CA SER A 67 15.63 16.58 -2.34
C SER A 67 15.05 15.93 -1.07
N PRO A 68 15.85 15.19 -0.28
CA PRO A 68 15.42 14.63 0.99
C PRO A 68 14.86 15.67 2.00
N ASP A 69 15.25 16.93 1.83
CA ASP A 69 14.83 18.07 2.66
C ASP A 69 13.58 18.79 2.12
N GLY A 70 12.97 18.30 1.04
CA GLY A 70 11.74 18.88 0.48
C GLY A 70 11.96 20.04 -0.49
N ILE A 71 13.21 20.34 -0.87
CA ILE A 71 13.52 21.35 -1.88
C ILE A 71 13.27 20.77 -3.27
N VAL A 72 12.53 21.48 -4.12
CA VAL A 72 12.30 21.11 -5.54
C VAL A 72 13.62 21.13 -6.30
N ILE A 73 13.97 20.01 -6.93
CA ILE A 73 15.15 19.87 -7.79
C ILE A 73 14.75 20.14 -9.25
N TRP A 74 13.69 19.48 -9.70
CA TRP A 74 13.10 19.73 -11.01
C TRP A 74 11.62 19.38 -10.99
N ASP A 75 10.93 19.86 -12.02
CA ASP A 75 9.51 19.76 -12.15
C ASP A 75 9.10 19.72 -13.61
N ILE A 76 8.42 18.65 -14.02
CA ILE A 76 8.09 18.40 -15.42
C ILE A 76 6.62 18.04 -15.55
N THR A 77 5.99 18.59 -16.58
CA THR A 77 4.61 18.28 -16.94
C THR A 77 4.58 17.30 -18.10
N TYR A 78 3.91 16.18 -17.89
CA TYR A 78 3.53 15.23 -18.93
C TYR A 78 2.07 15.45 -19.31
N THR A 79 1.84 15.59 -20.61
CA THR A 79 0.50 15.76 -21.16
C THR A 79 -0.02 14.41 -21.63
N GLY A 80 -1.15 13.99 -21.04
CA GLY A 80 -1.94 12.84 -21.47
C GLY A 80 -3.32 13.25 -21.93
N GLY A 81 -4.10 12.29 -22.43
CA GLY A 81 -5.54 12.45 -22.65
C GLY A 81 -6.33 12.26 -21.35
N ILE A 82 -7.63 12.59 -21.36
CA ILE A 82 -8.54 12.46 -20.20
C ILE A 82 -8.49 11.07 -19.54
N LEU A 83 -8.34 10.02 -20.36
CA LEU A 83 -8.28 8.61 -19.94
C LEU A 83 -6.85 8.09 -19.75
N SER A 84 -5.85 8.88 -20.11
CA SER A 84 -4.43 8.52 -20.17
C SER A 84 -3.67 9.40 -19.18
N GLN A 85 -4.09 9.37 -17.92
CA GLN A 85 -3.55 10.22 -16.87
C GLN A 85 -2.18 9.67 -16.43
N PRO A 86 -1.07 10.40 -16.64
CA PRO A 86 0.25 9.95 -16.21
C PRO A 86 0.36 9.90 -14.68
N GLY A 87 1.25 9.05 -14.15
CA GLY A 87 1.60 9.05 -12.73
C GLY A 87 0.56 8.40 -11.83
N LYS A 88 -0.14 7.35 -12.30
CA LYS A 88 -1.03 6.54 -11.46
C LYS A 88 -0.28 5.70 -10.45
N ALA A 89 0.88 5.19 -10.84
CA ALA A 89 1.82 4.56 -9.94
C ALA A 89 3.23 4.96 -10.37
N LEU A 90 4.10 5.14 -9.38
CA LEU A 90 5.52 5.38 -9.57
C LEU A 90 6.28 4.32 -8.78
N VAL A 91 7.23 3.65 -9.41
CA VAL A 91 8.18 2.76 -8.72
C VAL A 91 9.57 2.99 -9.28
N THR A 92 10.53 3.29 -8.42
CA THR A 92 11.94 3.31 -8.81
C THR A 92 12.45 1.88 -8.92
N ASP A 93 13.04 1.54 -10.06
CA ASP A 93 13.80 0.29 -10.19
C ASP A 93 15.14 0.44 -9.47
N PRO A 94 15.40 -0.34 -8.41
CA PRO A 94 16.62 -0.19 -7.61
C PRO A 94 17.90 -0.54 -8.40
N ASN A 95 17.80 -1.33 -9.47
CA ASN A 95 18.97 -1.74 -10.26
C ASN A 95 19.39 -0.68 -11.28
N THR A 96 18.42 -0.03 -11.91
CA THR A 96 18.68 0.96 -12.97
C THR A 96 18.57 2.40 -12.49
N GLY A 97 17.89 2.65 -11.37
CA GLY A 97 17.53 3.98 -10.88
C GLY A 97 16.43 4.66 -11.70
N LEU A 98 15.93 4.04 -12.77
CA LEU A 98 14.85 4.59 -13.58
C LEU A 98 13.52 4.49 -12.84
N ILE A 99 12.67 5.49 -13.04
CA ILE A 99 11.34 5.53 -12.45
C ILE A 99 10.32 4.99 -13.45
N TRP A 100 9.62 3.94 -13.06
CA TRP A 100 8.53 3.35 -13.81
C TRP A 100 7.25 4.14 -13.52
N ASN A 101 6.78 4.84 -14.55
CA ASN A 101 5.60 5.67 -14.51
C ASN A 101 4.44 4.97 -15.20
N LEU A 102 3.52 4.40 -14.42
CA LEU A 102 2.27 3.82 -14.92
C LEU A 102 1.27 4.92 -15.20
N TRP A 103 0.74 4.93 -16.41
CA TRP A 103 -0.35 5.79 -16.82
C TRP A 103 -1.69 5.06 -16.63
N GLY A 104 -2.77 5.82 -16.46
CA GLY A 104 -4.11 5.27 -16.20
C GLY A 104 -4.70 4.44 -17.32
N ASP A 105 -4.15 4.54 -18.53
CA ASP A 105 -4.51 3.70 -19.68
C ASP A 105 -3.59 2.48 -19.85
N GLY A 106 -2.70 2.18 -18.89
CA GLY A 106 -1.86 0.98 -18.91
C GLY A 106 -0.56 1.13 -19.71
N LYS A 107 -0.23 2.32 -20.21
CA LYS A 107 1.13 2.56 -20.71
C LYS A 107 2.11 2.73 -19.57
N ILE A 108 3.31 2.21 -19.75
CA ILE A 108 4.44 2.38 -18.85
C ILE A 108 5.52 3.18 -19.57
N TYR A 109 5.99 4.23 -18.90
CA TYR A 109 7.13 5.03 -19.33
C TYR A 109 8.24 4.95 -18.30
N LEU A 110 9.49 4.90 -18.76
CA LEU A 110 10.67 5.04 -17.93
C LEU A 110 11.05 6.51 -17.86
N VAL A 111 11.19 7.04 -16.65
CA VAL A 111 11.64 8.40 -16.41
C VAL A 111 13.09 8.38 -15.91
N ASP A 112 13.94 9.15 -16.57
CA ASP A 112 15.31 9.40 -16.13
C ASP A 112 15.28 10.30 -14.88
N PRO A 113 15.79 9.86 -13.71
CA PRO A 113 15.77 10.63 -12.47
C PRO A 113 16.62 11.91 -12.50
N LEU A 114 17.55 12.02 -13.44
CA LEU A 114 18.44 13.18 -13.60
C LEU A 114 17.76 14.28 -14.41
N THR A 115 17.14 13.91 -15.53
CA THR A 115 16.60 14.88 -16.50
C THR A 115 15.08 14.99 -16.47
N GLY A 116 14.39 14.00 -15.90
CA GLY A 116 12.95 13.84 -15.94
C GLY A 116 12.40 13.52 -17.35
N ASN A 117 13.27 13.20 -18.31
CA ASN A 117 12.84 12.74 -19.63
C ASN A 117 12.18 11.37 -19.54
N GLN A 118 11.09 11.17 -20.29
CA GLN A 118 10.37 9.91 -20.33
C GLN A 118 10.58 9.17 -21.66
N THR A 119 10.75 7.85 -21.58
CA THR A 119 10.83 6.93 -22.72
C THR A 119 9.73 5.90 -22.60
N PHE A 120 9.00 5.63 -23.67
CA PHE A 120 7.97 4.59 -23.68
C PHE A 120 8.62 3.20 -23.52
N LEU A 121 8.03 2.36 -22.65
CA LEU A 121 8.48 1.00 -22.42
C LEU A 121 7.48 -0.03 -22.95
N LEU A 122 6.25 0.00 -22.44
CA LEU A 122 5.27 -1.07 -22.64
C LEU A 122 3.84 -0.54 -22.61
N ASP A 123 2.95 -1.18 -23.37
CA ASP A 123 1.50 -0.98 -23.28
C ASP A 123 0.84 -2.27 -22.76
N LEU A 124 0.35 -2.24 -21.52
CA LEU A 124 -0.27 -3.41 -20.89
C LEU A 124 -1.55 -3.87 -21.63
N ARG A 125 -2.19 -2.96 -22.36
CA ARG A 125 -3.44 -3.25 -23.09
C ARG A 125 -3.26 -4.15 -24.31
N THR A 126 -2.03 -4.24 -24.81
CA THR A 126 -1.70 -5.04 -26.00
C THR A 126 -1.20 -6.44 -25.65
N LEU A 127 -1.06 -6.74 -24.35
CA LEU A 127 -0.57 -8.03 -23.89
C LEU A 127 -1.62 -9.13 -24.06
N SER A 128 -1.17 -10.31 -24.49
CA SER A 128 -1.94 -11.54 -24.39
C SER A 128 -1.76 -12.10 -22.98
N LEU A 129 -2.79 -11.99 -22.15
CA LEU A 129 -2.75 -12.48 -20.79
C LEU A 129 -3.08 -13.97 -20.73
N ASP A 130 -2.15 -14.77 -20.22
CA ASP A 130 -2.39 -16.16 -19.85
C ASP A 130 -3.30 -16.22 -18.62
N THR A 131 -4.46 -16.83 -18.77
CA THR A 131 -5.46 -17.03 -17.71
C THR A 131 -5.52 -18.47 -17.21
N SER A 132 -4.62 -19.33 -17.67
CA SER A 132 -4.48 -20.69 -17.15
C SER A 132 -4.05 -20.65 -15.69
N GLU A 133 -4.62 -21.55 -14.87
CA GLU A 133 -4.28 -21.71 -13.45
C GLU A 133 -4.52 -20.49 -12.55
N MET A 134 -5.16 -19.43 -13.07
CA MET A 134 -5.56 -18.30 -12.24
C MET A 134 -6.53 -18.77 -11.13
N GLN A 135 -6.43 -18.15 -9.96
CA GLN A 135 -7.29 -18.49 -8.81
C GLN A 135 -8.22 -17.34 -8.46
N ASP A 136 -9.46 -17.68 -8.15
CA ASP A 136 -10.38 -16.78 -7.49
C ASP A 136 -10.16 -16.86 -5.98
N ILE A 137 -10.09 -15.70 -5.33
CA ILE A 137 -9.81 -15.64 -3.89
C ILE A 137 -10.91 -16.24 -3.00
N GLN A 138 -12.12 -16.48 -3.53
CA GLN A 138 -13.24 -17.05 -2.79
C GLN A 138 -13.44 -18.53 -3.07
N ILE A 139 -13.39 -18.92 -4.34
CA ILE A 139 -13.75 -20.28 -4.78
C ILE A 139 -12.54 -21.14 -5.17
N GLY A 140 -11.33 -20.59 -5.15
CA GLY A 140 -10.11 -21.30 -5.53
C GLY A 140 -9.92 -21.35 -7.05
N PRO A 141 -9.49 -22.49 -7.64
CA PRO A 141 -9.19 -22.57 -9.08
C PRO A 141 -10.32 -22.00 -9.94
N ALA A 142 -10.00 -21.01 -10.77
CA ALA A 142 -11.00 -20.28 -11.55
C ALA A 142 -11.33 -20.98 -12.89
N SER A 143 -11.24 -22.31 -12.95
CA SER A 143 -11.53 -23.09 -14.16
C SER A 143 -12.99 -22.96 -14.65
N GLN A 144 -13.86 -22.41 -13.81
CA GLN A 144 -15.27 -22.09 -14.11
C GLN A 144 -15.54 -20.59 -14.27
N PHE A 145 -14.49 -19.76 -14.37
CA PHE A 145 -14.67 -18.32 -14.56
C PHE A 145 -15.27 -18.01 -15.93
N ALA A 146 -16.55 -17.62 -15.93
CA ALA A 146 -17.30 -17.24 -17.13
C ALA A 146 -17.19 -15.74 -17.48
N GLY A 147 -16.40 -14.96 -16.73
CA GLY A 147 -16.19 -13.55 -17.04
C GLY A 147 -15.12 -13.33 -18.11
N GLN A 148 -14.88 -12.07 -18.47
CA GLN A 148 -13.82 -11.70 -19.41
C GLN A 148 -12.85 -10.72 -18.77
N ILE A 149 -11.56 -10.98 -18.95
CA ILE A 149 -10.49 -10.02 -18.68
C ILE A 149 -10.15 -9.35 -20.00
N ILE A 150 -10.34 -8.04 -20.08
CA ILE A 150 -10.22 -7.27 -21.31
C ILE A 150 -9.15 -6.19 -21.07
N PRO A 151 -7.88 -6.45 -21.42
CA PRO A 151 -6.77 -5.53 -21.14
C PRO A 151 -6.96 -4.12 -21.71
N ASN A 152 -7.57 -3.98 -22.89
CA ASN A 152 -7.84 -2.68 -23.51
C ASN A 152 -9.04 -1.91 -22.91
N GLN A 153 -9.80 -2.56 -22.03
CA GLN A 153 -10.88 -1.98 -21.23
C GLN A 153 -10.58 -2.11 -19.74
N THR A 154 -9.30 -2.12 -19.36
CA THR A 154 -8.87 -2.24 -17.97
C THR A 154 -8.46 -0.88 -17.41
N TYR A 155 -8.84 -0.63 -16.15
CA TYR A 155 -8.25 0.41 -15.32
C TYR A 155 -7.10 -0.17 -14.51
N TYR A 156 -5.88 0.30 -14.76
CA TYR A 156 -4.67 -0.13 -14.05
C TYR A 156 -4.44 0.80 -12.84
N VAL A 157 -4.11 0.22 -11.69
CA VAL A 157 -4.18 0.93 -10.40
C VAL A 157 -2.81 1.10 -9.76
N ASP A 158 -2.06 0.02 -9.64
CA ASP A 158 -0.74 0.04 -9.01
C ASP A 158 0.20 -0.98 -9.66
N LEU A 159 1.50 -0.80 -9.44
CA LEU A 159 2.49 -1.78 -9.85
C LEU A 159 3.58 -1.97 -8.79
N ALA A 160 4.22 -3.13 -8.81
CA ALA A 160 5.40 -3.46 -8.05
C ALA A 160 6.43 -4.13 -8.94
N LEU A 161 7.71 -3.90 -8.65
CA LEU A 161 8.84 -4.45 -9.40
C LEU A 161 9.60 -5.44 -8.53
N GLN A 162 9.97 -6.58 -9.13
CA GLN A 162 10.82 -7.56 -8.48
C GLN A 162 11.91 -8.05 -9.44
N GLN A 163 13.14 -7.72 -9.08
CA GLN A 163 14.32 -8.20 -9.79
C GLN A 163 14.61 -9.65 -9.39
N ARG A 164 14.98 -10.47 -10.37
CA ARG A 164 15.32 -11.88 -10.17
C ARG A 164 16.83 -12.09 -10.29
N ASN A 165 17.31 -13.13 -9.63
CA ASN A 165 18.74 -13.49 -9.65
C ASN A 165 19.25 -13.89 -11.05
N ASP A 166 18.36 -14.30 -11.96
CA ASP A 166 18.67 -14.64 -13.34
C ASP A 166 18.61 -13.43 -14.30
N GLY A 167 18.45 -12.21 -13.76
CA GLY A 167 18.40 -10.97 -14.53
C GLY A 167 17.02 -10.65 -15.10
N ARG A 168 16.01 -11.49 -14.86
CA ARG A 168 14.62 -11.19 -15.22
C ARG A 168 14.00 -10.18 -14.26
N LEU A 169 12.96 -9.51 -14.73
CA LEU A 169 12.17 -8.56 -13.95
C LEU A 169 10.69 -8.97 -13.96
N ASP A 170 10.15 -9.21 -12.79
CA ASP A 170 8.71 -9.39 -12.59
C ASP A 170 8.04 -8.05 -12.28
N VAL A 171 7.00 -7.73 -13.05
CA VAL A 171 6.15 -6.56 -12.87
C VAL A 171 4.77 -7.05 -12.44
N PHE A 172 4.43 -6.85 -11.18
CA PHE A 172 3.10 -7.18 -10.65
C PHE A 172 2.19 -5.98 -10.77
N VAL A 173 0.96 -6.18 -11.22
CA VAL A 173 0.03 -5.09 -11.50
C VAL A 173 -1.34 -5.41 -10.93
N THR A 174 -1.94 -4.44 -10.22
CA THR A 174 -3.35 -4.49 -9.82
C THR A 174 -4.22 -3.77 -10.84
N ALA A 175 -5.31 -4.41 -11.21
CA ALA A 175 -6.13 -3.99 -12.33
C ALA A 175 -7.62 -4.27 -12.10
N ASN A 176 -8.47 -3.51 -12.78
CA ASN A 176 -9.91 -3.71 -12.77
C ASN A 176 -10.45 -3.72 -14.21
N SER A 177 -10.95 -4.87 -14.65
CA SER A 177 -11.47 -5.06 -16.01
C SER A 177 -12.90 -4.55 -16.14
N SER A 178 -13.12 -3.60 -17.06
CA SER A 178 -14.43 -3.10 -17.49
C SER A 178 -14.99 -3.98 -18.62
N PRO A 179 -16.32 -4.10 -18.78
CA PRO A 179 -17.40 -3.49 -17.99
C PRO A 179 -17.77 -4.25 -16.72
N SER A 180 -17.24 -5.45 -16.52
CA SER A 180 -17.61 -6.33 -15.39
C SER A 180 -17.13 -5.83 -14.01
N LYS A 181 -16.31 -4.77 -13.98
CA LYS A 181 -15.61 -4.28 -12.79
C LYS A 181 -14.89 -5.41 -12.05
N LEU A 182 -14.25 -6.30 -12.82
CA LEU A 182 -13.58 -7.47 -12.28
C LEU A 182 -12.17 -7.09 -11.76
N PRO A 183 -11.92 -7.12 -10.45
CA PRO A 183 -10.58 -6.98 -9.90
C PRO A 183 -9.70 -8.18 -10.26
N TYR A 184 -8.48 -7.92 -10.71
CA TYR A 184 -7.48 -8.96 -10.97
C TYR A 184 -6.06 -8.46 -10.73
N ILE A 185 -5.16 -9.42 -10.49
CA ILE A 185 -3.73 -9.22 -10.32
C ILE A 185 -3.03 -10.07 -11.38
N PHE A 186 -2.09 -9.48 -12.10
CA PHE A 186 -1.31 -10.20 -13.09
C PHE A 186 0.17 -9.83 -13.00
N ARG A 187 1.01 -10.74 -13.48
CA ARG A 187 2.47 -10.58 -13.57
C ARG A 187 2.86 -10.46 -15.02
N VAL A 188 3.68 -9.47 -15.35
CA VAL A 188 4.44 -9.41 -16.60
C VAL A 188 5.89 -9.74 -16.27
N ARG A 189 6.42 -10.79 -16.88
CA ARG A 189 7.84 -11.16 -16.74
C ARG A 189 8.60 -10.63 -17.94
N LEU A 190 9.62 -9.82 -17.67
CA LEU A 190 10.56 -9.35 -18.67
C LEU A 190 11.86 -10.15 -18.58
N ASP A 191 12.45 -10.47 -19.73
CA ASP A 191 13.78 -11.05 -19.79
C ASP A 191 14.88 -10.03 -19.42
N SER A 192 16.14 -10.47 -19.41
CA SER A 192 17.28 -9.61 -19.09
C SER A 192 17.51 -8.46 -20.08
N LEU A 193 16.82 -8.46 -21.23
CA LEU A 193 16.87 -7.41 -22.24
C LEU A 193 15.64 -6.48 -22.14
N GLY A 194 14.74 -6.71 -21.19
CA GLY A 194 13.51 -5.95 -21.01
C GLY A 194 12.38 -6.35 -21.97
N VAL A 195 12.48 -7.49 -22.65
CA VAL A 195 11.45 -8.01 -23.55
C VAL A 195 10.44 -8.83 -22.76
N VAL A 196 9.15 -8.70 -23.08
CA VAL A 196 8.09 -9.47 -22.43
C VAL A 196 8.24 -10.97 -22.75
N GLU A 197 8.61 -11.76 -21.74
CA GLU A 197 8.70 -13.22 -21.79
C GLU A 197 7.31 -13.85 -21.57
N SER A 198 6.56 -13.35 -20.58
CA SER A 198 5.19 -13.81 -20.31
C SER A 198 4.34 -12.73 -19.63
N ALA A 199 3.02 -12.86 -19.74
CA ALA A 199 2.05 -12.08 -18.99
C ALA A 199 0.93 -13.01 -18.48
N LYS A 200 0.79 -13.19 -17.17
CA LYS A 200 -0.11 -14.18 -16.56
C LYS A 200 -1.00 -13.57 -15.49
N VAL A 201 -2.30 -13.85 -15.55
CA VAL A 201 -3.26 -13.51 -14.49
C VAL A 201 -3.08 -14.51 -13.35
N LEU A 202 -2.82 -13.97 -12.16
CA LEU A 202 -2.56 -14.78 -10.97
C LEU A 202 -3.83 -14.97 -10.17
N LEU A 203 -4.48 -13.86 -9.84
CA LEU A 203 -5.61 -13.82 -8.92
C LEU A 203 -6.73 -12.95 -9.46
N ILE A 204 -7.97 -13.37 -9.21
CA ILE A 204 -9.18 -12.61 -9.50
C ILE A 204 -10.09 -12.58 -8.26
N SER A 205 -11.08 -11.68 -8.29
CA SER A 205 -12.23 -11.81 -7.41
C SER A 205 -13.54 -11.56 -8.14
N ILE A 206 -14.37 -12.60 -8.22
CA ILE A 206 -15.70 -12.53 -8.84
C ILE A 206 -16.73 -11.75 -8.02
N ALA A 207 -16.41 -11.41 -6.78
CA ALA A 207 -17.33 -10.76 -5.86
C ALA A 207 -17.48 -9.23 -6.05
N GLY A 208 -16.63 -8.60 -6.84
CA GLY A 208 -16.56 -7.13 -6.97
C GLY A 208 -17.71 -6.43 -7.71
N ARG A 209 -18.95 -6.93 -7.65
CA ARG A 209 -19.94 -6.62 -8.70
C ARG A 209 -20.78 -5.35 -8.56
N THR A 210 -20.84 -4.62 -7.44
CA THR A 210 -21.93 -3.64 -7.32
C THR A 210 -21.61 -2.20 -6.93
N GLU A 211 -20.65 -1.86 -6.05
CA GLU A 211 -20.73 -0.51 -5.42
C GLU A 211 -19.46 0.33 -5.28
N PHE A 212 -18.25 -0.22 -5.52
CA PHE A 212 -17.02 0.55 -5.30
C PHE A 212 -16.34 0.93 -6.62
N ASP A 213 -16.31 2.24 -6.90
CA ASP A 213 -15.61 2.84 -8.04
C ASP A 213 -14.13 2.46 -8.06
N ASN A 214 -13.72 1.60 -9.00
CA ASN A 214 -12.34 1.41 -9.50
C ASN A 214 -11.19 1.38 -8.46
N GLN A 215 -11.47 1.11 -7.18
CA GLN A 215 -10.51 1.20 -6.08
C GLN A 215 -9.93 -0.19 -5.80
N MET A 216 -8.98 -0.64 -6.62
CA MET A 216 -8.14 -1.77 -6.25
C MET A 216 -7.13 -1.38 -5.17
N GLY A 217 -6.67 -2.37 -4.42
CA GLY A 217 -5.57 -2.22 -3.47
C GLY A 217 -4.27 -1.84 -4.16
N GLY A 218 -3.35 -1.28 -3.37
CA GLY A 218 -1.96 -1.18 -3.78
C GLY A 218 -1.29 -2.57 -3.83
N ILE A 219 -0.11 -2.64 -4.44
CA ILE A 219 0.70 -3.86 -4.50
C ILE A 219 2.16 -3.53 -4.24
N THR A 220 2.85 -4.42 -3.54
CA THR A 220 4.29 -4.31 -3.29
C THR A 220 4.92 -5.70 -3.14
N THR A 221 6.24 -5.77 -3.08
CA THR A 221 6.99 -7.02 -2.92
C THR A 221 8.24 -6.76 -2.10
N ASN A 222 8.62 -7.74 -1.27
CA ASN A 222 9.88 -7.73 -0.53
C ASN A 222 10.92 -8.70 -1.11
N GLY A 223 10.66 -9.28 -2.28
CA GLY A 223 11.51 -10.30 -2.90
C GLY A 223 11.07 -11.73 -2.56
N ASP A 224 10.58 -11.99 -1.36
CA ASP A 224 10.10 -13.32 -0.96
C ASP A 224 8.59 -13.46 -1.16
N LEU A 225 7.85 -12.38 -0.93
CA LEU A 225 6.40 -12.32 -1.00
C LEU A 225 5.95 -11.09 -1.79
N VAL A 226 4.95 -11.30 -2.63
CA VAL A 226 4.11 -10.22 -3.16
C VAL A 226 2.96 -10.02 -2.19
N PHE A 227 2.70 -8.78 -1.80
CA PHE A 227 1.61 -8.40 -0.91
C PHE A 227 0.70 -7.38 -1.58
N THR A 228 -0.61 -7.59 -1.47
CA THR A 228 -1.63 -6.73 -2.06
C THR A 228 -2.93 -6.86 -1.30
N THR A 229 -3.90 -6.00 -1.57
CA THR A 229 -5.28 -6.19 -1.12
C THR A 229 -6.23 -6.32 -2.29
N ILE A 230 -7.25 -7.17 -2.17
CA ILE A 230 -8.23 -7.43 -3.22
C ILE A 230 -9.61 -7.63 -2.60
N TYR A 231 -10.66 -7.20 -3.31
CA TYR A 231 -12.03 -7.30 -2.83
C TYR A 231 -12.44 -8.74 -2.58
N ARG A 232 -12.97 -9.02 -1.39
CA ARG A 232 -13.70 -10.24 -1.10
C ARG A 232 -15.15 -9.87 -0.83
N GLY A 233 -16.05 -10.55 -1.51
CA GLY A 233 -17.46 -10.49 -1.19
C GLY A 233 -17.73 -11.01 0.22
N PRO A 234 -18.86 -10.60 0.79
CA PRO A 234 -19.32 -11.12 2.08
C PRO A 234 -19.41 -12.65 2.04
N PRO A 235 -19.15 -13.34 3.17
CA PRO A 235 -19.43 -14.76 3.28
C PRO A 235 -20.89 -15.06 2.89
N PRO A 236 -21.20 -16.24 2.31
CA PRO A 236 -22.54 -16.57 1.82
C PRO A 236 -23.66 -16.44 2.86
N ASN A 237 -23.32 -16.46 4.14
CA ASN A 237 -24.25 -16.46 5.27
C ASN A 237 -24.42 -15.07 5.93
N VAL A 238 -23.82 -14.00 5.39
CA VAL A 238 -24.01 -12.63 5.91
C VAL A 238 -25.23 -12.01 5.25
N PRO A 239 -26.20 -11.47 6.02
CA PRO A 239 -27.38 -10.79 5.48
C PRO A 239 -26.98 -9.69 4.50
N PRO A 240 -27.67 -9.53 3.34
CA PRO A 240 -27.32 -8.55 2.30
C PRO A 240 -27.13 -7.12 2.82
N GLU A 241 -27.90 -6.73 3.83
CA GLU A 241 -27.85 -5.42 4.51
C GLU A 241 -26.57 -5.18 5.35
N LEU A 242 -25.83 -6.25 5.69
CA LEU A 242 -24.56 -6.22 6.41
C LEU A 242 -23.37 -6.61 5.50
N ALA A 243 -23.65 -6.91 4.24
CA ALA A 243 -22.76 -7.58 3.32
C ALA A 243 -21.88 -6.57 2.55
N GLN A 244 -21.13 -5.75 3.28
CA GLN A 244 -20.19 -4.83 2.64
C GLN A 244 -19.01 -5.61 2.08
N SER A 245 -18.72 -5.43 0.79
CA SER A 245 -17.46 -5.93 0.21
C SER A 245 -16.31 -5.13 0.79
N TYR A 246 -15.34 -5.83 1.37
CA TYR A 246 -14.10 -5.24 1.86
C TYR A 246 -12.92 -5.83 1.11
N GLN A 247 -11.81 -5.11 1.06
CA GLN A 247 -10.57 -5.69 0.57
C GLN A 247 -9.94 -6.51 1.70
N ILE A 248 -9.47 -7.70 1.36
CA ILE A 248 -8.66 -8.52 2.25
C ILE A 248 -7.19 -8.40 1.85
N PRO A 249 -6.27 -8.43 2.82
CA PRO A 249 -4.86 -8.56 2.51
C PRO A 249 -4.53 -9.98 2.11
N ILE A 250 -3.73 -10.11 1.07
CA ILE A 250 -3.26 -11.39 0.55
C ILE A 250 -1.77 -11.30 0.29
N SER A 251 -1.09 -12.43 0.44
CA SER A 251 0.28 -12.59 -0.04
C SER A 251 0.43 -13.87 -0.86
N PHE A 252 1.43 -13.89 -1.74
CA PHE A 252 1.76 -15.06 -2.54
C PHE A 252 3.24 -15.02 -2.94
N SER A 253 3.77 -16.19 -3.29
CA SER A 253 5.10 -16.33 -3.88
C SER A 253 5.17 -15.55 -5.20
N PRO A 254 6.28 -14.87 -5.53
CA PRO A 254 6.50 -14.27 -6.85
C PRO A 254 6.35 -15.27 -8.02
N ASP A 255 6.56 -16.56 -7.75
CA ASP A 255 6.42 -17.66 -8.72
C ASP A 255 5.07 -18.38 -8.63
N PHE A 256 4.11 -17.83 -7.89
CA PHE A 256 2.73 -18.30 -7.92
C PHE A 256 2.09 -18.00 -9.30
N PRO A 257 1.29 -18.92 -9.87
CA PRO A 257 0.98 -20.27 -9.38
C PRO A 257 1.94 -21.37 -9.88
N GLU A 258 2.97 -21.02 -10.66
CA GLU A 258 3.85 -22.00 -11.32
C GLU A 258 4.64 -22.89 -10.36
N ASP A 259 4.94 -22.39 -9.15
CA ASP A 259 5.61 -23.14 -8.09
C ASP A 259 4.66 -24.05 -7.28
N SER A 260 3.39 -24.16 -7.70
CA SER A 260 2.33 -24.87 -6.97
C SER A 260 2.06 -24.34 -5.56
N SER A 261 2.61 -23.16 -5.21
CA SER A 261 2.29 -22.50 -3.95
C SER A 261 0.83 -22.04 -3.94
N ARG A 262 0.35 -21.64 -2.77
CA ARG A 262 -0.96 -21.02 -2.61
C ARG A 262 -0.77 -19.58 -2.18
N PHE A 263 -1.68 -18.72 -2.60
CA PHE A 263 -1.83 -17.44 -1.92
C PHE A 263 -2.33 -17.68 -0.50
N ALA A 264 -1.95 -16.79 0.41
CA ALA A 264 -2.38 -16.76 1.78
C ALA A 264 -3.29 -15.54 1.98
N ILE A 265 -4.47 -15.76 2.57
CA ILE A 265 -5.26 -14.66 3.12
C ILE A 265 -4.59 -14.24 4.42
N GLN A 266 -4.12 -13.00 4.44
CA GLN A 266 -3.51 -12.40 5.60
C GLN A 266 -4.60 -11.75 6.45
N LEU A 267 -4.43 -11.76 7.78
CA LEU A 267 -5.35 -11.10 8.71
C LEU A 267 -6.83 -11.48 8.43
N ASP A 268 -7.15 -12.77 8.30
CA ASP A 268 -8.49 -13.20 7.90
C ASP A 268 -9.58 -12.66 8.85
N GLY A 269 -10.66 -12.16 8.27
CA GLY A 269 -11.70 -11.42 9.00
C GLY A 269 -11.41 -9.94 9.23
N VAL A 270 -10.20 -9.44 8.92
CA VAL A 270 -9.87 -8.02 8.97
C VAL A 270 -10.01 -7.39 7.59
N GLY A 271 -10.93 -6.44 7.48
CA GLY A 271 -10.99 -5.56 6.31
C GLY A 271 -9.82 -4.59 6.29
N LEU A 272 -9.08 -4.58 5.17
CA LEU A 272 -7.94 -3.69 4.94
C LEU A 272 -8.02 -3.15 3.51
N ASN A 273 -8.67 -2.00 3.37
CA ASN A 273 -8.70 -1.25 2.11
C ASN A 273 -7.42 -0.43 1.98
N THR A 274 -6.60 -0.71 0.97
CA THR A 274 -5.34 0.01 0.75
C THR A 274 -5.38 0.81 -0.54
N ARG A 275 -4.53 1.84 -0.64
CA ARG A 275 -4.40 2.64 -1.87
C ARG A 275 -3.00 2.62 -2.47
N GLY A 276 -1.98 2.81 -1.63
CA GLY A 276 -0.61 2.59 -2.01
C GLY A 276 0.10 1.71 -1.01
N MET A 277 1.09 0.99 -1.53
CA MET A 277 1.97 0.15 -0.75
C MET A 277 3.41 0.40 -1.15
N ALA A 278 4.31 0.20 -0.20
CA ALA A 278 5.75 0.23 -0.42
C ALA A 278 6.41 -0.78 0.51
N THR A 279 7.65 -1.14 0.21
CA THR A 279 8.45 -2.02 1.05
C THR A 279 9.78 -1.34 1.37
N ASP A 280 10.27 -1.52 2.60
CA ASP A 280 11.61 -1.06 2.99
C ASP A 280 12.70 -2.12 2.70
N LEU A 281 13.97 -1.79 2.94
CA LEU A 281 15.09 -2.73 2.76
C LEU A 281 15.05 -3.93 3.71
N ASN A 282 14.31 -3.85 4.81
CA ASN A 282 14.12 -4.97 5.75
C ASN A 282 12.95 -5.87 5.33
N GLY A 283 12.27 -5.55 4.23
CA GLY A 283 11.14 -6.28 3.68
C GLY A 283 9.80 -5.96 4.34
N ASN A 284 9.72 -4.94 5.20
CA ASN A 284 8.48 -4.55 5.88
C ASN A 284 7.53 -3.85 4.92
N PHE A 285 6.25 -4.13 5.06
CA PHE A 285 5.21 -3.60 4.18
C PHE A 285 4.58 -2.34 4.78
N PHE A 286 4.71 -1.23 4.08
CA PHE A 286 4.06 0.04 4.38
C PHE A 286 2.84 0.19 3.49
N MET A 287 1.73 0.66 4.05
CA MET A 287 0.52 0.92 3.27
C MET A 287 -0.29 2.08 3.80
N THR A 288 -0.94 2.78 2.90
CA THR A 288 -1.98 3.76 3.25
C THR A 288 -3.34 3.09 3.16
N THR A 289 -4.20 3.37 4.13
CA THR A 289 -5.55 2.79 4.17
C THR A 289 -6.59 3.76 3.64
N GLY A 290 -7.59 3.26 2.93
CA GLY A 290 -8.70 4.05 2.41
C GLY A 290 -9.72 4.46 3.47
N THR A 291 -10.74 5.19 3.03
CA THR A 291 -11.85 5.72 3.85
C THR A 291 -12.87 4.67 4.30
N ILE A 292 -12.90 3.49 3.69
CA ILE A 292 -13.94 2.48 3.89
C ILE A 292 -13.34 1.15 4.31
N GLY A 293 -13.90 0.53 5.35
CA GLY A 293 -13.68 -0.88 5.67
C GLY A 293 -12.38 -1.22 6.38
N ASN A 294 -11.58 -0.25 6.84
CA ASN A 294 -10.39 -0.54 7.64
C ASN A 294 -10.78 -0.82 9.10
N THR A 295 -10.53 -2.05 9.55
CA THR A 295 -10.75 -2.49 10.94
C THR A 295 -9.46 -2.68 11.73
N LEU A 296 -8.31 -2.71 11.05
CA LEU A 296 -7.02 -3.10 11.63
C LEU A 296 -6.53 -2.13 12.71
N CYS A 297 -6.78 -0.83 12.53
CA CYS A 297 -6.32 0.20 13.47
C CYS A 297 -7.42 0.70 14.42
N GLY A 298 -8.59 0.05 14.48
CA GLY A 298 -9.71 0.48 15.34
C GLY A 298 -10.31 1.86 15.00
N PHE A 299 -9.79 2.55 13.98
CA PHE A 299 -10.32 3.81 13.49
C PHE A 299 -11.54 3.52 12.63
N THR A 300 -12.73 3.81 13.14
CA THR A 300 -13.95 3.80 12.33
C THR A 300 -13.83 4.81 11.18
N GLY A 301 -13.49 4.30 10.00
CA GLY A 301 -13.57 5.02 8.73
C GLY A 301 -12.48 6.05 8.43
N ARG A 302 -11.25 5.94 8.96
CA ARG A 302 -10.21 6.94 8.67
C ARG A 302 -8.80 6.38 8.45
N GLU A 303 -8.33 6.70 7.27
CA GLU A 303 -7.00 6.68 6.67
C GLU A 303 -5.80 6.79 7.62
N ALA A 304 -5.07 5.67 7.72
CA ALA A 304 -3.86 5.54 8.49
C ALA A 304 -2.72 5.07 7.58
N MET A 305 -1.49 5.30 8.03
CA MET A 305 -0.34 4.52 7.59
C MET A 305 -0.21 3.30 8.49
N VAL A 306 -0.14 2.12 7.86
CA VAL A 306 0.04 0.83 8.51
C VAL A 306 1.40 0.26 8.10
N VAL A 307 2.11 -0.31 9.07
CA VAL A 307 3.36 -1.03 8.81
C VAL A 307 3.27 -2.46 9.33
N LEU A 308 3.49 -3.43 8.43
CA LEU A 308 3.50 -4.87 8.71
C LEU A 308 4.93 -5.43 8.56
N PRO A 309 5.29 -6.49 9.32
CA PRO A 309 6.60 -7.13 9.19
C PRO A 309 6.80 -7.80 7.83
N ALA A 310 8.06 -8.01 7.47
CA ALA A 310 8.45 -8.82 6.31
C ALA A 310 7.90 -10.25 6.34
N ASN A 311 7.88 -10.86 7.53
CA ASN A 311 7.39 -12.21 7.74
C ASN A 311 5.93 -12.19 8.15
N LEU A 312 5.04 -12.22 7.17
CA LEU A 312 3.59 -12.40 7.36
C LEU A 312 3.30 -13.89 7.62
N ASN A 313 3.61 -14.38 8.83
CA ASN A 313 3.38 -15.79 9.14
C ASN A 313 1.88 -16.04 9.39
N VAL A 314 1.24 -16.77 8.47
CA VAL A 314 -0.22 -16.94 8.37
C VAL A 314 -0.84 -17.63 9.59
N ASP A 315 -0.03 -18.36 10.37
CA ASP A 315 -0.51 -19.19 11.48
C ASP A 315 -0.67 -18.42 12.82
N ASN A 316 -0.27 -17.15 12.88
CA ASN A 316 -0.39 -16.34 14.10
C ASN A 316 -1.30 -15.14 13.87
N ILE A 317 -2.61 -15.35 14.00
CA ILE A 317 -3.68 -14.34 13.87
C ILE A 317 -3.53 -13.18 14.89
N ASN A 318 -2.55 -13.24 15.80
CA ASN A 318 -2.26 -12.23 16.82
C ASN A 318 -1.25 -11.15 16.36
N PHE A 319 -1.05 -10.94 15.07
CA PHE A 319 -0.27 -9.79 14.59
C PHE A 319 -1.09 -8.51 14.75
N ALA A 320 -0.77 -7.71 15.77
CA ALA A 320 -1.18 -6.32 15.76
C ALA A 320 -0.17 -5.50 14.92
N PRO A 321 -0.65 -4.57 14.08
CA PRO A 321 0.21 -3.66 13.33
C PRO A 321 1.10 -2.90 14.30
N ARG A 322 2.38 -2.73 13.97
CA ARG A 322 3.30 -1.99 14.85
C ARG A 322 3.01 -0.52 14.92
N PHE A 323 2.58 0.01 13.79
CA PHE A 323 2.31 1.42 13.63
C PHE A 323 0.95 1.58 12.96
N CYS A 324 0.10 2.32 13.66
CA CYS A 324 -1.17 2.84 13.18
C CYS A 324 -1.10 4.36 13.34
N GLY A 325 -0.39 5.02 12.42
CA GLY A 325 -0.28 6.48 12.43
C GLY A 325 -1.42 7.09 11.66
N ARG A 326 -2.16 7.99 12.30
CA ARG A 326 -3.19 8.77 11.61
C ARG A 326 -2.58 10.05 11.06
N VAL A 327 -2.80 10.29 9.77
CA VAL A 327 -2.55 11.62 9.18
C VAL A 327 -3.65 12.55 9.72
N THR A 328 -3.38 13.25 10.83
CA THR A 328 -4.39 14.05 11.55
C THR A 328 -4.04 15.53 11.57
N ALA A 329 -3.85 16.13 10.39
CA ALA A 329 -3.65 17.58 10.31
C ALA A 329 -4.95 18.38 10.40
N VAL A 330 -6.11 17.70 10.35
CA VAL A 330 -7.42 18.35 10.42
C VAL A 330 -8.13 17.95 11.72
N PRO A 331 -8.71 18.92 12.46
CA PRO A 331 -9.49 18.64 13.66
C PRO A 331 -10.51 17.51 13.44
N PRO A 332 -10.74 16.63 14.45
CA PRO A 332 -11.76 15.60 14.36
C PRO A 332 -13.12 16.22 14.01
N GLY A 333 -13.68 15.87 12.85
CA GLY A 333 -15.08 16.16 12.52
C GLY A 333 -15.37 16.95 11.26
N THR A 334 -14.38 17.47 10.52
CA THR A 334 -14.69 18.43 9.43
C THR A 334 -14.18 18.10 8.03
N VAL A 335 -13.19 17.21 7.82
CA VAL A 335 -12.74 16.84 6.46
C VAL A 335 -12.40 15.35 6.36
N THR A 336 -12.90 14.71 5.31
CA THR A 336 -12.44 13.40 4.87
C THR A 336 -11.13 13.61 4.11
N ILE A 337 -10.04 13.20 4.73
CA ILE A 337 -8.72 13.13 4.12
C ILE A 337 -8.73 12.02 3.06
N ASN A 338 -7.89 12.10 2.01
CA ASN A 338 -7.66 11.00 1.04
C ASN A 338 -6.18 10.65 0.88
N THR A 339 -5.64 9.74 1.70
CA THR A 339 -4.28 9.20 1.57
C THR A 339 -4.21 8.32 0.33
N ARG A 340 -3.30 8.64 -0.59
CA ARG A 340 -3.26 7.98 -1.91
C ARG A 340 -2.15 6.96 -2.06
N LYS A 341 -0.92 7.33 -1.74
CA LYS A 341 0.26 6.51 -1.93
C LYS A 341 1.27 6.70 -0.80
N VAL A 342 2.14 5.71 -0.63
CA VAL A 342 3.27 5.74 0.30
C VAL A 342 4.55 5.38 -0.44
N ALA A 343 5.66 6.02 -0.08
CA ALA A 343 7.01 5.60 -0.44
C ALA A 343 7.88 5.57 0.82
N VAL A 344 8.93 4.76 0.80
CA VAL A 344 9.88 4.65 1.91
C VAL A 344 11.24 5.11 1.44
N SER A 345 11.92 5.88 2.26
CA SER A 345 13.33 6.23 2.05
C SER A 345 14.22 4.99 1.88
N PRO A 346 15.35 5.07 1.17
CA PRO A 346 16.28 3.95 1.03
C PRO A 346 16.75 3.39 2.37
N ALA A 347 16.96 4.23 3.38
CA ALA A 347 17.41 3.78 4.70
C ALA A 347 16.28 3.19 5.56
N GLY A 348 15.01 3.31 5.13
CA GLY A 348 13.85 2.87 5.93
C GLY A 348 13.55 3.75 7.14
N ASP A 349 14.23 4.90 7.27
CA ASP A 349 14.10 5.86 8.38
C ASP A 349 12.98 6.87 8.17
N PHE A 350 12.55 7.07 6.91
CA PHE A 350 11.38 7.88 6.58
C PHE A 350 10.35 7.14 5.73
N ALA A 351 9.07 7.40 5.99
CA ALA A 351 7.98 7.10 5.07
C ALA A 351 7.27 8.39 4.64
N TYR A 352 6.96 8.49 3.36
CA TYR A 352 6.31 9.63 2.74
C TYR A 352 4.89 9.26 2.32
N VAL A 353 3.88 9.96 2.80
CA VAL A 353 2.47 9.67 2.53
C VAL A 353 1.84 10.86 1.81
N THR A 354 1.30 10.61 0.62
CA THR A 354 0.59 11.64 -0.13
C THR A 354 -0.86 11.77 0.34
N GLU A 355 -1.32 12.99 0.52
CA GLU A 355 -2.67 13.33 0.93
C GLU A 355 -3.37 14.21 -0.11
N SER A 356 -4.63 13.92 -0.42
CA SER A 356 -5.50 14.81 -1.19
C SER A 356 -6.85 15.00 -0.48
N PRO A 357 -7.19 16.18 0.05
CA PRO A 357 -8.48 16.39 0.71
C PRO A 357 -9.65 16.25 -0.29
N ILE A 358 -10.77 15.69 0.16
CA ILE A 358 -12.01 15.69 -0.63
C ILE A 358 -12.61 17.11 -0.60
N ALA A 359 -12.29 17.89 -1.63
CA ALA A 359 -12.93 19.08 -2.22
C ALA A 359 -13.51 20.22 -1.36
N ALA A 360 -13.79 20.09 -0.06
CA ALA A 360 -14.69 21.03 0.60
C ALA A 360 -14.02 22.12 1.44
N LEU A 361 -12.85 21.93 2.09
CA LEU A 361 -12.43 22.88 3.13
C LEU A 361 -10.93 23.19 3.27
N GLN A 362 -10.00 22.48 2.60
CA GLN A 362 -8.59 22.89 2.55
C GLN A 362 -8.03 22.69 1.15
N ASN A 363 -7.70 23.78 0.45
CA ASN A 363 -7.20 23.78 -0.94
C ASN A 363 -5.75 23.27 -1.08
N ARG A 364 -5.19 22.56 -0.09
CA ARG A 364 -3.80 22.12 -0.10
C ARG A 364 -3.71 20.61 -0.06
N ASN A 365 -2.86 20.06 -0.92
CA ASN A 365 -2.49 18.65 -0.89
C ASN A 365 -1.11 18.58 -0.24
N TYR A 366 -0.93 17.58 0.63
CA TYR A 366 0.29 17.46 1.40
C TYR A 366 1.02 16.18 1.02
N VAL A 367 2.34 16.21 1.20
CA VAL A 367 3.11 14.99 1.47
C VAL A 367 3.54 15.08 2.92
N TRP A 368 3.20 14.05 3.68
CA TRP A 368 3.63 13.89 5.07
C TRP A 368 4.89 13.04 5.11
N ARG A 369 5.83 13.38 6.00
CA ARG A 369 6.99 12.56 6.31
C ARG A 369 6.87 12.05 7.74
N PHE A 370 6.88 10.74 7.89
CA PHE A 370 6.96 10.02 9.15
C PHE A 370 8.41 9.61 9.40
N SER A 371 8.90 9.76 10.63
CA SER A 371 10.27 9.46 11.04
C SER A 371 10.33 8.21 11.90
N PHE A 372 11.29 7.34 11.58
CA PHE A 372 11.61 6.09 12.25
C PHE A 372 13.11 6.10 12.58
N PRO A 373 13.56 6.90 13.57
CA PRO A 373 14.99 7.18 13.79
C PRO A 373 15.81 5.94 14.17
N ASN A 374 15.16 4.86 14.60
CA ASN A 374 15.79 3.56 14.90
C ASN A 374 15.34 2.45 13.92
N GLY A 375 14.80 2.84 12.76
CA GLY A 375 14.07 1.96 11.86
C GLY A 375 12.75 1.45 12.47
N VAL A 376 12.06 0.58 11.73
CA VAL A 376 10.86 -0.09 12.23
C VAL A 376 11.25 -1.35 13.00
N THR A 377 11.18 -1.32 14.33
CA THR A 377 11.61 -2.45 15.16
C THR A 377 10.49 -3.40 15.60
N PHE A 378 10.68 -4.65 15.18
CA PHE A 378 10.16 -6.00 15.49
C PHE A 378 9.94 -6.56 16.95
N SER A 379 9.50 -5.89 18.02
CA SER A 379 9.16 -6.57 19.32
C SER A 379 8.15 -7.74 19.23
N THR A 380 8.52 -8.93 19.69
CA THR A 380 7.68 -10.15 19.74
C THR A 380 6.69 -10.19 20.90
N SER A 381 6.55 -9.11 21.68
CA SER A 381 5.57 -9.07 22.78
C SER A 381 4.16 -9.10 22.20
N ALA A 382 3.43 -10.19 22.48
CA ALA A 382 2.01 -10.29 22.16
C ALA A 382 1.29 -9.04 22.68
N PHE A 383 0.53 -8.37 21.81
CA PHE A 383 -0.40 -7.36 22.30
C PHE A 383 -1.32 -8.06 23.31
N PRO A 384 -1.57 -7.47 24.49
CA PRO A 384 -2.55 -8.03 25.41
C PRO A 384 -3.85 -8.10 24.63
N ASN A 385 -4.32 -9.33 24.36
CA ASN A 385 -5.52 -9.68 23.60
C ASN A 385 -6.51 -8.51 23.55
N GLN A 386 -6.35 -7.62 22.55
CA GLN A 386 -7.48 -6.80 22.18
C GLN A 386 -8.39 -7.80 21.53
N THR A 387 -9.36 -8.28 22.30
CA THR A 387 -10.49 -9.02 21.78
C THR A 387 -11.11 -8.11 20.74
N TYR A 388 -10.70 -8.28 19.48
CA TYR A 388 -11.42 -7.74 18.34
C TYR A 388 -12.75 -8.49 18.39
N LEU A 389 -13.70 -7.93 19.15
CA LEU A 389 -15.07 -8.40 19.14
C LEU A 389 -15.45 -8.43 17.65
N PRO A 390 -15.80 -9.59 17.08
CA PRO A 390 -16.38 -9.60 15.75
C PRO A 390 -17.50 -8.57 15.80
N LEU A 391 -17.49 -7.67 14.83
CA LEU A 391 -18.38 -6.53 14.75
C LEU A 391 -19.84 -7.02 14.76
N LEU A 392 -20.38 -7.32 15.94
CA LEU A 392 -21.81 -7.42 16.19
C LEU A 392 -22.29 -5.98 16.23
N LEU A 393 -22.45 -5.41 15.03
CA LEU A 393 -23.20 -4.18 14.84
C LEU A 393 -24.61 -4.44 15.39
N LYS A 394 -24.99 -3.67 16.41
CA LYS A 394 -26.38 -3.60 16.87
C LYS A 394 -27.26 -2.90 15.85
#